data_AF-A0A367M004-F1
#
_entry.id   AF-A0A367M004-F1
#
_cell.length_a   1.000
_cell.length_b   1.000
_cell.length_c   1.000
_cell.angle_alpha   90.00
_cell.angle_beta   90.00
_cell.angle_gamma   90.00
#
_symmetry.space_group_name_H-M   'P 1'
#
loop_
_entity.id
_entity.type
_entity.pdbx_description
1 polymer ?
#
loop_
_entity_poly.entity_id
_entity_poly.type
_entity_poly.pdbx_seq_one_letter_code
_entity_poly.pdbx_strand_id
1 'polypeptide(L)'
;GAEGKALFIYNSLFNRIEGNSFADSALGIHLTAGSEDNRIAGNAFIGNRQQVKYVASREQEWSADGRGNYWSDYLGWDRDDDGLGDVAYEPNDNVDRLIWLYPQVRLLLNSPSIELLRWVQRAFPVVRSPGVRDSHPLMRMPAAEPRP
;
A
#
# COMPACT_ATOMS: atom_id res chain seq x y z
N GLY A 1 -16.08 9.31 0.53
CA GLY A 1 -16.51 8.90 -0.82
C GLY A 1 -17.77 8.05 -0.78
N ALA A 2 -18.47 7.91 -1.91
CA ALA A 2 -19.65 7.04 -2.01
C ALA A 2 -19.25 5.56 -1.84
N GLU A 3 -20.05 4.82 -1.07
CA GLU A 3 -19.90 3.37 -0.77
C GLU A 3 -18.69 3.00 0.10
N GLY A 4 -18.42 3.75 1.17
CA GLY A 4 -17.42 3.36 2.18
C GLY A 4 -15.96 3.52 1.75
N LYS A 5 -15.71 4.25 0.67
CA LYS A 5 -14.36 4.62 0.20
C LYS A 5 -13.92 5.92 0.88
N ALA A 6 -12.70 6.00 1.41
CA ALA A 6 -12.18 7.25 1.95
C ALA A 6 -11.98 8.27 0.82
N LEU A 7 -11.25 7.88 -0.22
CA LEU A 7 -11.02 8.68 -1.43
C LEU A 7 -11.26 7.88 -2.72
N PHE A 8 -11.88 8.52 -3.70
CA PHE A 8 -12.09 7.96 -5.04
C PHE A 8 -11.53 8.91 -6.09
N ILE A 9 -10.68 8.40 -6.97
CA ILE A 9 -10.00 9.15 -8.03
C ILE A 9 -10.36 8.52 -9.38
N TYR A 10 -10.87 9.34 -10.29
CA TYR A 10 -11.37 8.93 -11.58
C TYR A 10 -10.85 9.85 -12.67
N ASN A 11 -10.16 9.28 -13.67
CA ASN A 11 -9.59 10.00 -14.81
C ASN A 11 -8.88 11.31 -14.42
N SER A 12 -8.07 11.25 -13.36
CA SER A 12 -7.38 12.41 -12.82
C SER A 12 -5.91 12.08 -12.56
N LEU A 13 -5.04 12.91 -13.10
CA LEU A 13 -3.59 12.74 -13.12
C LEU A 13 -2.92 13.93 -12.44
N PHE A 14 -1.68 13.78 -11.99
CA PHE A 14 -0.83 14.86 -11.48
C PHE A 14 -1.35 15.57 -10.21
N ASN A 15 -2.17 14.89 -9.40
CA ASN A 15 -2.57 15.41 -8.09
C ASN A 15 -1.48 15.19 -7.05
N ARG A 16 -1.43 16.06 -6.03
CA ARG A 16 -0.70 15.83 -4.79
C ARG A 16 -1.68 15.45 -3.69
N ILE A 17 -1.45 14.29 -3.09
CA ILE A 17 -2.25 13.74 -1.99
C ILE A 17 -1.25 13.46 -0.86
N GLU A 18 -1.10 14.42 0.03
CA GLU A 18 -0.04 14.45 1.03
C GLU A 18 -0.62 14.89 2.39
N GLY A 19 -0.10 14.33 3.49
CA GLY A 19 -0.52 14.73 4.84
C GLY A 19 -1.95 14.35 5.23
N ASN A 20 -2.56 13.35 4.56
CA ASN A 20 -3.93 12.92 4.85
C ASN A 20 -3.96 11.70 5.76
N SER A 21 -5.06 11.53 6.48
CA SER A 21 -5.37 10.29 7.23
C SER A 21 -6.59 9.61 6.61
N PHE A 22 -6.38 8.45 5.99
CA PHE A 22 -7.41 7.58 5.44
C PHE A 22 -7.67 6.46 6.45
N ALA A 23 -8.70 6.62 7.27
CA ALA A 23 -8.98 5.72 8.39
C ALA A 23 -10.36 5.05 8.31
N ASP A 24 -10.46 3.86 8.92
CA ASP A 24 -11.71 3.14 9.24
C ASP A 24 -12.70 3.00 8.07
N SER A 25 -12.19 2.94 6.85
CA SER A 25 -13.00 2.84 5.63
C SER A 25 -13.04 1.41 5.10
N ALA A 26 -14.07 1.08 4.32
CA ALA A 26 -14.09 -0.19 3.61
C ALA A 26 -12.96 -0.26 2.56
N LEU A 27 -12.64 0.88 1.97
CA LEU A 27 -11.54 1.05 1.02
C LEU A 27 -10.85 2.40 1.25
N GLY A 28 -9.53 2.41 1.44
CA GLY A 28 -8.77 3.65 1.64
C GLY A 28 -8.82 4.54 0.39
N ILE A 29 -8.03 4.20 -0.63
CA ILE A 29 -8.08 4.90 -1.94
C ILE A 29 -8.49 3.94 -3.04
N HIS A 30 -9.42 4.38 -3.90
CA HIS A 30 -9.75 3.72 -5.15
C HIS A 30 -9.37 4.60 -6.34
N LEU A 31 -8.47 4.11 -7.19
CA LEU A 31 -8.05 4.79 -8.42
C LEU A 31 -8.43 3.93 -9.62
N THR A 32 -9.02 4.58 -10.62
CA THR A 32 -9.43 3.92 -11.87
C THR A 32 -9.39 4.88 -13.05
N ALA A 33 -9.69 4.37 -14.25
CA ALA A 33 -9.73 5.12 -15.50
C ALA A 33 -8.44 5.90 -15.79
N GLY A 34 -7.27 5.26 -15.59
CA GLY A 34 -5.98 5.87 -15.90
C GLY A 34 -5.58 7.02 -14.97
N SER A 35 -6.03 7.01 -13.70
CA SER A 35 -5.63 7.99 -12.68
C SER A 35 -4.18 7.78 -12.21
N GLU A 36 -3.24 7.99 -13.13
CA GLU A 36 -1.81 7.77 -12.98
C GLU A 36 -1.06 9.06 -12.61
N ASP A 37 0.24 8.98 -12.34
CA ASP A 37 1.12 10.14 -12.10
C ASP A 37 0.66 11.06 -10.95
N ASN A 38 -0.04 10.49 -9.97
CA ASN A 38 -0.40 11.17 -8.73
C ASN A 38 0.72 11.00 -7.71
N ARG A 39 1.10 12.08 -7.03
CA ARG A 39 2.07 12.03 -5.92
C ARG A 39 1.32 11.74 -4.63
N ILE A 40 1.54 10.54 -4.08
CA ILE A 40 0.86 10.05 -2.88
C ILE A 40 1.92 9.65 -1.86
N ALA A 41 2.26 10.56 -0.96
CA ALA A 41 3.32 10.38 0.04
C ALA A 41 2.98 11.11 1.34
N GLY A 42 3.51 10.65 2.47
CA GLY A 42 3.30 11.27 3.77
C GLY A 42 1.86 11.18 4.29
N ASN A 43 1.05 10.24 3.80
CA ASN A 43 -0.29 9.96 4.32
C ASN A 43 -0.25 8.84 5.37
N ALA A 44 -1.36 8.67 6.08
CA ALA A 44 -1.59 7.56 6.99
C ALA A 44 -2.81 6.73 6.54
N PHE A 45 -2.62 5.42 6.35
CA PHE A 45 -3.65 4.45 6.00
C PHE A 45 -3.92 3.54 7.18
N ILE A 46 -5.06 3.74 7.85
CA ILE A 46 -5.30 3.23 9.21
C ILE A 46 -6.57 2.40 9.26
N GLY A 47 -6.45 1.10 9.52
CA GLY A 47 -7.61 0.24 9.81
C GLY A 47 -8.61 0.10 8.66
N ASN A 48 -8.25 0.47 7.42
CA ASN A 48 -9.14 0.24 6.29
C ASN A 48 -9.21 -1.26 5.99
N ARG A 49 -10.39 -1.76 5.59
CA ARG A 49 -10.53 -3.19 5.25
C ARG A 49 -9.68 -3.57 4.03
N GLN A 50 -9.65 -2.68 3.04
CA GLN A 50 -8.70 -2.73 1.92
C GLN A 50 -8.01 -1.36 1.84
N GLN A 51 -6.68 -1.33 1.87
CA GLN A 51 -5.96 -0.05 1.87
C GLN A 51 -6.07 0.66 0.52
N VAL A 52 -5.84 -0.06 -0.58
CA VAL A 52 -5.86 0.49 -1.93
C VAL A 52 -6.56 -0.46 -2.90
N LYS A 53 -7.28 0.12 -3.86
CA LYS A 53 -7.71 -0.57 -5.08
C LYS A 53 -7.23 0.28 -6.25
N TYR A 54 -6.32 -0.28 -7.03
CA TYR A 54 -5.75 0.37 -8.19
C TYR A 54 -6.06 -0.47 -9.44
N VAL A 55 -6.77 0.13 -10.40
CA VAL A 55 -7.15 -0.50 -11.66
C VAL A 55 -6.45 0.23 -12.80
N ALA A 56 -5.21 -0.14 -13.09
CA ALA A 56 -4.48 0.36 -14.25
C ALA A 56 -3.40 -0.63 -14.73
N SER A 57 -2.70 -0.27 -15.79
CA SER A 57 -1.72 -1.10 -16.50
C SER A 57 -0.27 -0.80 -16.15
N ARG A 58 0.01 0.14 -15.24
CA ARG A 58 1.37 0.55 -14.86
C ARG A 58 1.54 0.63 -13.35
N GLU A 59 2.69 0.19 -12.86
CA GLU A 59 3.08 0.31 -11.44
C GLU A 59 3.20 1.79 -11.03
N GLN A 60 2.74 2.11 -9.83
CA GLN A 60 2.88 3.44 -9.23
C GLN A 60 3.75 3.40 -7.99
N GLU A 61 4.71 4.32 -7.93
CA GLU A 61 5.50 4.58 -6.74
C GLU A 61 4.77 5.59 -5.84
N TRP A 62 4.47 5.18 -4.62
CA TRP A 62 3.80 5.97 -3.58
C TRP A 62 4.78 6.32 -2.45
N SER A 63 6.00 6.66 -2.85
CA SER A 63 6.95 7.41 -2.04
C SER A 63 7.52 8.55 -2.88
N ALA A 64 7.90 9.63 -2.20
CA ALA A 64 8.54 10.76 -2.83
C ALA A 64 9.67 11.28 -1.94
N ASP A 65 10.78 11.63 -2.56
CA ASP A 65 11.96 12.17 -1.88
C ASP A 65 12.46 11.27 -0.73
N GLY A 66 12.45 9.94 -0.98
CA GLY A 66 12.88 8.94 0.00
C GLY A 66 11.89 8.72 1.14
N ARG A 67 10.64 9.16 1.01
CA ARG A 67 9.66 9.09 2.10
C ARG A 67 8.28 8.67 1.58
N GLY A 68 7.72 7.64 2.18
CA GLY A 68 6.47 7.01 1.79
C GLY A 68 5.28 7.39 2.67
N ASN A 69 4.36 6.46 2.82
CA ASN A 69 3.16 6.57 3.64
C ASN A 69 3.25 5.64 4.85
N TYR A 70 2.48 5.95 5.88
CA TYR A 70 2.25 5.04 6.99
C TYR A 70 1.11 4.08 6.66
N TRP A 71 1.30 2.80 6.93
CA TRP A 71 0.29 1.76 6.74
C TRP A 71 0.14 0.96 8.03
N SER A 72 -1.06 0.93 8.60
CA SER A 72 -1.31 0.24 9.87
C SER A 72 -1.09 -1.27 9.81
N ASP A 73 -1.08 -1.84 8.62
CA ASP A 73 -0.86 -3.26 8.32
C ASP A 73 0.54 -3.55 7.75
N TYR A 74 1.44 -2.56 7.73
CA TYR A 74 2.84 -2.80 7.38
C TYR A 74 3.53 -3.66 8.44
N LEU A 75 4.15 -4.76 8.00
CA LEU A 75 4.83 -5.73 8.86
C LEU A 75 6.35 -5.78 8.62
N GLY A 76 6.90 -4.81 7.89
CA GLY A 76 8.33 -4.71 7.68
C GLY A 76 9.08 -4.27 8.94
N TRP A 77 10.36 -4.00 8.76
CA TRP A 77 11.27 -3.65 9.83
C TRP A 77 12.15 -2.49 9.38
N ASP A 78 12.79 -1.86 10.36
CA ASP A 78 13.73 -0.75 10.20
C ASP A 78 15.00 -1.19 10.95
N ARG A 79 16.07 -1.48 10.21
CA ARG A 79 17.32 -2.01 10.81
C ARG A 79 18.31 -0.91 11.15
N ASP A 80 18.26 0.22 10.45
CA ASP A 80 19.15 1.36 10.66
C ASP A 80 18.53 2.46 11.54
N ASP A 81 17.29 2.25 12.01
CA ASP A 81 16.54 3.08 12.95
C ASP A 81 16.30 4.51 12.42
N ASP A 82 16.08 4.64 11.10
CA ASP A 82 15.83 5.92 10.43
C ASP A 82 14.34 6.33 10.39
N GLY A 83 13.46 5.44 10.84
CA GLY A 83 12.01 5.61 10.88
C GLY A 83 11.28 5.23 9.58
N LEU A 84 12.00 4.67 8.60
CA LEU A 84 11.49 4.13 7.34
C LEU A 84 11.65 2.60 7.33
N GLY A 85 10.75 1.92 6.64
CA GLY A 85 10.81 0.48 6.49
C GLY A 85 11.79 0.04 5.39
N ASP A 86 12.67 -0.90 5.72
CA ASP A 86 13.66 -1.51 4.80
C ASP A 86 13.03 -2.36 3.68
N VAL A 87 11.73 -2.67 3.79
CA VAL A 87 11.01 -3.52 2.85
C VAL A 87 9.90 -2.72 2.21
N ALA A 88 9.86 -2.68 0.89
CA ALA A 88 8.77 -2.00 0.19
C ALA A 88 7.40 -2.60 0.55
N TYR A 89 6.38 -1.75 0.63
CA TYR A 89 5.00 -2.17 0.87
C TYR A 89 4.21 -2.18 -0.44
N GLU A 90 3.47 -3.27 -0.69
CA GLU A 90 2.68 -3.48 -1.92
C GLU A 90 1.21 -3.79 -1.56
N PRO A 91 0.32 -2.79 -1.42
CA PRO A 91 -1.05 -2.99 -0.94
C PRO A 91 -1.96 -3.84 -1.85
N ASN A 92 -1.48 -4.24 -3.03
CA ASN A 92 -2.23 -5.04 -4.01
C ASN A 92 -1.59 -6.42 -4.29
N ASP A 93 -0.64 -6.91 -3.47
CA ASP A 93 -0.04 -8.23 -3.71
C ASP A 93 -1.02 -9.38 -3.38
N ASN A 94 -1.03 -10.39 -4.26
CA ASN A 94 -1.94 -11.53 -4.24
C ASN A 94 -1.66 -12.50 -3.08
N VAL A 95 -0.40 -12.62 -2.62
CA VAL A 95 -0.05 -13.44 -1.45
C VAL A 95 -0.43 -12.73 -0.15
N ASP A 96 -0.21 -11.42 -0.09
CA ASP A 96 -0.62 -10.63 1.07
C ASP A 96 -2.14 -10.61 1.22
N ARG A 97 -2.88 -10.62 0.10
CA ARG A 97 -4.33 -10.85 0.08
C ARG A 97 -4.73 -12.22 0.67
N LEU A 98 -3.96 -13.28 0.40
CA LEU A 98 -4.22 -14.61 0.95
C LEU A 98 -4.06 -14.61 2.47
N ILE A 99 -2.99 -13.98 2.97
CA ILE A 99 -2.68 -13.85 4.40
C ILE A 99 -3.76 -13.01 5.12
N TRP A 100 -4.31 -12.00 4.44
CA TRP A 100 -5.40 -11.18 4.96
C TRP A 100 -6.73 -11.93 5.02
N LEU A 101 -7.10 -12.66 3.95
CA LEU A 101 -8.35 -13.45 3.91
C LEU A 101 -8.35 -14.60 4.92
N TYR A 102 -7.17 -15.13 5.24
CA TYR A 102 -7.01 -16.30 6.09
C TYR A 102 -5.91 -16.06 7.13
N PRO A 103 -6.21 -15.36 8.25
CA PRO A 103 -5.23 -15.03 9.29
C PRO A 103 -4.46 -16.25 9.84
N GLN A 104 -5.08 -17.43 9.83
CA GLN A 104 -4.46 -18.71 10.20
C GLN A 104 -3.24 -19.08 9.33
N VAL A 105 -3.13 -18.52 8.12
CA VAL A 105 -2.01 -18.75 7.19
C VAL A 105 -0.75 -18.02 7.66
N ARG A 106 -0.83 -17.08 8.61
CA ARG A 106 0.34 -16.42 9.21
C ARG A 106 1.34 -17.40 9.82
N LEU A 107 0.87 -18.53 10.36
CA LEU A 107 1.72 -19.59 10.89
C LEU A 107 2.57 -20.28 9.80
N LEU A 108 2.17 -20.15 8.55
CA LEU A 108 2.79 -20.78 7.39
C LEU A 108 3.70 -19.83 6.62
N LEU A 109 3.92 -18.60 7.09
CA LEU A 109 4.72 -17.59 6.37
C LEU A 109 6.13 -18.09 6.01
N ASN A 110 6.73 -18.91 6.87
CA ASN A 110 8.05 -19.53 6.67
C ASN A 110 7.94 -21.01 6.22
N SER A 111 6.78 -21.43 5.72
CA SER A 111 6.60 -22.77 5.21
C SER A 111 7.12 -22.89 3.77
N PRO A 112 7.64 -24.07 3.37
CA PRO A 112 8.09 -24.31 2.00
C PRO A 112 7.03 -24.02 0.93
N SER A 113 5.74 -24.21 1.26
CA SER A 113 4.63 -23.97 0.34
C SER A 113 4.40 -22.49 0.06
N ILE A 114 4.54 -21.62 1.06
CA ILE A 114 4.45 -20.16 0.87
C ILE A 114 5.70 -19.64 0.16
N GLU A 115 6.89 -20.16 0.46
CA GLU A 115 8.11 -19.80 -0.26
C GLU A 115 8.04 -20.17 -1.74
N LEU A 116 7.54 -21.37 -2.06
CA LEU A 116 7.30 -21.80 -3.44
C LEU A 116 6.31 -20.87 -4.14
N LEU A 117 5.20 -20.50 -3.50
CA LEU A 117 4.23 -19.58 -4.06
C LEU A 117 4.84 -18.20 -4.36
N ARG A 118 5.62 -17.65 -3.42
CA ARG A 118 6.37 -16.40 -3.59
C ARG A 118 7.43 -16.51 -4.69
N TRP A 119 8.07 -17.67 -4.86
CA TRP A 119 9.00 -17.91 -5.96
C TRP A 119 8.29 -17.96 -7.31
N VAL A 120 7.18 -18.71 -7.43
CA VAL A 120 6.37 -18.78 -8.66
C VAL A 120 5.90 -17.40 -9.10
N GLN A 121 5.41 -16.57 -8.16
CA GLN A 121 5.00 -15.19 -8.46
C GLN A 121 6.14 -14.26 -8.89
N ARG A 122 7.38 -14.54 -8.48
CA ARG A 122 8.58 -13.82 -8.95
C ARG A 122 9.03 -14.32 -10.32
N ALA A 123 8.98 -15.63 -10.54
CA ALA A 123 9.44 -16.28 -11.77
C ALA A 123 8.48 -16.08 -12.95
N PHE A 124 7.17 -15.94 -12.70
CA PHE A 124 6.15 -15.74 -13.72
C PHE A 124 5.38 -14.43 -13.48
N PRO A 125 5.94 -13.27 -13.86
CA PRO A 125 5.33 -11.95 -13.62
C PRO A 125 4.05 -11.69 -14.44
N VAL A 126 3.57 -12.64 -15.25
CA VAL A 126 2.29 -12.57 -16.00
C VAL A 126 1.05 -12.43 -15.10
N VAL A 127 1.17 -12.67 -13.78
CA VAL A 127 0.05 -12.61 -12.80
C VAL A 127 0.16 -11.44 -11.82
N ARG A 128 1.23 -10.63 -11.88
CA ARG A 128 1.30 -9.40 -11.08
C ARG A 128 0.53 -8.32 -11.83
N SER A 129 -0.68 -8.00 -11.36
CA SER A 129 -1.36 -6.80 -11.83
C SER A 129 -0.46 -5.62 -11.46
N PRO A 130 -0.12 -4.73 -12.41
CA PRO A 130 0.62 -3.51 -12.12
C PRO A 130 -0.02 -2.81 -10.93
N GLY A 131 0.78 -2.65 -9.87
CA GLY A 131 0.28 -2.38 -8.54
C GLY A 131 0.66 -0.99 -8.04
N VAL A 132 0.44 -0.81 -6.75
CA VAL A 132 1.02 0.30 -6.01
C VAL A 132 2.19 -0.29 -5.24
N ARG A 133 3.29 0.44 -5.21
CA ARG A 133 4.46 0.14 -4.42
C ARG A 133 4.82 1.39 -3.63
N ASP A 134 5.08 1.22 -2.35
CA ASP A 134 5.67 2.24 -1.49
C ASP A 134 7.06 1.76 -1.10
N SER A 135 8.09 2.38 -1.67
CA SER A 135 9.48 1.97 -1.45
C SER A 135 10.07 2.47 -0.11
N HIS A 136 9.42 3.41 0.57
CA HIS A 136 9.93 4.01 1.81
C HIS A 136 8.82 4.14 2.87
N PRO A 137 8.12 3.03 3.23
CA PRO A 137 6.98 3.09 4.13
C PRO A 137 7.39 3.64 5.50
N LEU A 138 6.54 4.47 6.10
CA LEU A 138 6.82 5.08 7.40
C LEU A 138 6.58 4.07 8.52
N MET A 139 7.53 3.93 9.45
CA MET A 139 7.37 3.08 10.63
C MET A 139 6.40 3.67 11.67
N ARG A 140 6.17 4.98 11.62
CA ARG A 140 5.29 5.71 12.54
C ARG A 140 4.35 6.62 11.78
N MET A 141 3.17 6.84 12.36
CA MET A 141 2.22 7.80 11.80
C MET A 141 2.87 9.19 11.68
N PRO A 142 2.68 9.89 10.55
CA PRO A 142 3.01 11.31 10.46
C PRO A 142 2.28 12.08 11.55
N ALA A 143 2.98 12.99 12.24
CA ALA A 143 2.32 13.90 13.15
C ALA A 143 1.32 14.75 12.35
N ALA A 144 0.09 14.88 12.85
CA ALA A 144 -0.84 15.87 12.31
C ALA A 144 -0.18 17.24 12.49
N GLU A 145 0.08 17.97 11.41
CA GLU A 145 0.55 19.33 11.53
C GLU A 145 -0.45 20.13 12.38
N PRO A 146 0.01 20.88 13.39
CA PRO A 146 -0.86 21.81 14.09
C PRO A 146 -1.41 22.80 13.06
N ARG A 147 -2.74 22.86 12.93
CA ARG A 147 -3.37 23.85 12.07
C ARG A 147 -3.02 25.25 12.59
N PRO A 148 -2.60 26.18 11.73
CA PRO A 148 -2.39 27.57 12.14
C PRO A 148 -3.69 28.23 12.62
#